data_AF-A0A0Q9Z0S0-F1
#
_entry.id   AF-A0A0Q9Z0S0-F1
#
_cell.length_a   1.000
_cell.length_b   1.000
_cell.length_c   1.000
_cell.angle_alpha   90.00
_cell.angle_beta   90.00
_cell.angle_gamma   90.00
#
_symmetry.space_group_name_H-M   'P 1'
#
loop_
_entity.id
_entity.type
_entity.pdbx_description
1 polymer ?
#
loop_
_entity_poly.entity_id
_entity_poly.type
_entity_poly.pdbx_seq_one_letter_code
_entity_poly.pdbx_strand_id
1 'polypeptide(L)'
;MQQYIPICDAMVQLMHPLIEIVIHEIDSDKIIYLNGTLSARKVGDPSLLEQEALEEVSQIIYPKINFDGKLIKSISVLLENKWLLCINCDISVFSKMQNISELLLSVASSQPRSLFVNDWQEKLHLTIHDYLQKNNLSFENLHSSDKKDLVKYLLALGAFNEKKAADYVAKILDLGRATVFKYLKELR
;
A
#
# COMPACT_ATOMS: atom_id res chain seq x y z
N MET A 1 31.60 13.16 11.29
CA MET A 1 30.73 12.29 12.13
C MET A 1 29.85 13.05 13.11
N GLN A 2 30.37 13.88 14.02
CA GLN A 2 29.57 14.56 15.07
C GLN A 2 28.37 15.38 14.56
N GLN A 3 28.48 15.96 13.35
CA GLN A 3 27.38 16.69 12.70
C GLN A 3 26.19 15.82 12.28
N TYR A 4 26.37 14.50 12.11
CA TYR A 4 25.31 13.57 11.71
C TYR A 4 24.56 13.00 12.91
N ILE A 5 25.14 13.03 14.11
CA ILE A 5 24.53 12.44 15.32
C ILE A 5 23.15 13.05 15.61
N PRO A 6 22.95 14.39 15.61
CA PRO A 6 21.65 14.97 15.96
C PRO A 6 20.49 14.50 15.05
N ILE A 7 20.74 14.36 13.74
CA ILE A 7 19.71 13.89 12.81
C ILE A 7 19.46 12.39 12.98
N CYS A 8 20.50 11.60 13.27
CA CYS A 8 20.34 10.17 13.56
C CYS A 8 19.49 9.96 14.82
N ASP A 9 19.81 10.69 15.90
CA ASP A 9 19.05 10.62 17.15
C ASP A 9 17.60 11.04 16.96
N ALA A 10 17.36 12.15 16.24
CA ALA A 10 16.01 12.63 15.96
C ALA A 10 15.18 11.61 15.17
N MET A 11 15.77 10.95 14.16
CA MET A 11 15.08 9.93 13.37
C MET A 11 14.73 8.69 14.20
N VAL A 12 15.67 8.19 15.01
CA VAL A 12 15.41 7.05 15.90
C VAL A 12 14.35 7.40 16.93
N GLN A 13 14.41 8.59 17.53
CA GLN A 13 13.43 9.04 18.52
C GLN A 13 12.03 9.20 17.91
N LEU A 14 11.92 9.78 16.70
CA LEU A 14 10.65 9.96 16.00
C LEU A 14 9.97 8.62 15.71
N MET A 15 10.75 7.60 15.36
CA MET A 15 10.26 6.33 14.82
C MET A 15 10.41 5.17 15.81
N HIS A 16 10.75 5.44 17.06
CA HIS A 16 10.95 4.40 18.08
C HIS A 16 9.67 3.55 18.24
N PRO A 17 9.77 2.20 18.30
CA PRO A 17 10.99 1.38 18.34
C PRO A 17 11.42 0.83 16.97
N LEU A 18 10.88 1.35 15.87
CA LEU A 18 10.99 0.74 14.55
C LEU A 18 12.34 0.97 13.86
N ILE A 19 13.09 2.01 14.23
CA ILE A 19 14.35 2.37 13.57
C ILE A 19 15.56 2.13 14.47
N GLU A 20 16.60 1.57 13.87
CA GLU A 20 17.98 1.61 14.38
C GLU A 20 18.89 2.24 13.34
N ILE A 21 19.77 3.12 13.79
CA ILE A 21 20.80 3.73 12.96
C ILE A 21 22.18 3.30 13.47
N VAL A 22 23.03 2.87 12.54
CA VAL A 22 24.39 2.43 12.82
C VAL A 22 25.35 3.20 11.91
N ILE A 23 26.46 3.69 12.47
CA ILE A 23 27.56 4.26 11.69
C ILE A 23 28.78 3.40 11.89
N HIS A 24 29.29 2.89 10.78
CA HIS A 24 30.51 2.10 10.69
C HIS A 24 31.66 3.00 10.25
N GLU A 25 32.84 2.84 10.85
CA GLU A 25 34.10 3.36 10.32
C GLU A 25 34.75 2.31 9.42
N ILE A 26 35.02 2.69 8.18
CA ILE A 26 35.48 1.76 7.13
C ILE A 26 36.91 1.32 7.41
N ASP A 27 37.79 2.27 7.74
CA ASP A 27 39.23 1.99 7.94
C ASP A 27 39.48 1.05 9.13
N SER A 28 38.69 1.17 10.20
CA SER A 28 38.84 0.36 11.41
C SER A 28 37.92 -0.85 11.48
N ASP A 29 37.03 -1.03 10.50
CA ASP A 29 35.94 -2.02 10.46
C ASP A 29 35.19 -2.12 11.80
N LYS A 30 34.78 -0.97 12.37
CA LYS A 30 34.07 -0.93 13.66
C LYS A 30 32.83 -0.05 13.64
N ILE A 31 31.84 -0.42 14.46
CA ILE A 31 30.75 0.49 14.78
C ILE A 31 31.28 1.60 15.67
N ILE A 32 31.11 2.85 15.23
CA ILE A 32 31.45 4.04 16.00
C ILE A 32 30.21 4.75 16.57
N TYR A 33 29.02 4.42 16.08
CA TYR A 33 27.75 4.90 16.63
C TYR A 33 26.63 3.89 16.36
N LEU A 34 25.76 3.72 17.34
CA LEU A 34 24.56 2.91 17.25
C LEU A 34 23.49 3.55 18.13
N ASN A 35 22.30 3.77 17.57
CA ASN A 35 21.11 4.17 18.30
C ASN A 35 19.91 3.37 17.80
N GLY A 36 19.21 2.70 18.72
CA GLY A 36 18.19 1.69 18.44
C GLY A 36 18.52 0.35 19.08
N THR A 37 17.67 -0.65 18.86
CA THR A 37 17.74 -1.95 19.55
C THR A 37 17.50 -3.16 18.63
N LEU A 38 17.52 -2.95 17.32
CA LEU A 38 17.16 -3.98 16.35
C LEU A 38 18.25 -5.05 16.20
N SER A 39 19.52 -4.68 16.07
CA SER A 39 20.58 -5.63 15.70
C SER A 39 21.22 -6.38 16.87
N ALA A 40 20.88 -6.02 18.11
CA ALA A 40 21.56 -6.49 19.33
C ALA A 40 23.08 -6.27 19.34
N ARG A 41 23.56 -5.30 18.56
CA ARG A 41 24.96 -4.87 18.51
C ARG A 41 25.22 -3.68 19.42
N LYS A 42 26.50 -3.36 19.62
CA LYS A 42 26.96 -2.19 20.37
C LYS A 42 28.11 -1.46 19.65
N VAL A 43 28.35 -0.22 20.09
CA VAL A 43 29.53 0.54 19.68
C VAL A 43 30.80 -0.23 20.03
N GLY A 44 31.73 -0.30 19.07
CA GLY A 44 32.97 -1.06 19.15
C GLY A 44 32.93 -2.46 18.52
N ASP A 45 31.75 -3.00 18.22
CA ASP A 45 31.63 -4.29 17.55
C ASP A 45 32.19 -4.23 16.10
N PRO A 46 32.77 -5.33 15.56
CA PRO A 46 33.28 -5.40 14.19
C PRO A 46 32.18 -5.12 13.17
N SER A 47 32.40 -4.23 12.21
CA SER A 47 31.35 -3.82 11.27
C SER A 47 30.89 -4.95 10.36
N LEU A 48 31.79 -5.89 10.03
CA LEU A 48 31.54 -7.01 9.11
C LEU A 48 31.15 -6.49 7.71
N LEU A 49 31.79 -5.39 7.27
CA LEU A 49 31.57 -4.86 5.94
C LEU A 49 32.31 -5.72 4.91
N GLU A 50 31.61 -6.18 3.88
CA GLU A 50 32.26 -6.70 2.68
C GLU A 50 32.72 -5.49 1.85
N GLN A 51 34.03 -5.19 1.89
CA GLN A 51 34.60 -3.98 1.26
C GLN A 51 34.33 -3.91 -0.24
N GLU A 52 34.28 -5.05 -0.93
CA GLU A 52 33.97 -5.15 -2.35
C GLU A 52 32.53 -4.70 -2.67
N ALA A 53 31.60 -4.80 -1.72
CA ALA A 53 30.22 -4.38 -1.89
C ALA A 53 30.06 -2.85 -1.74
N LEU A 54 30.96 -2.16 -1.05
CA LEU A 54 30.81 -0.72 -0.73
C LEU A 54 30.79 0.18 -1.99
N GLU A 55 31.41 -0.24 -3.09
CA GLU A 55 31.43 0.51 -4.35
C GLU A 55 30.06 0.52 -5.06
N GLU A 56 29.23 -0.50 -4.84
CA GLU A 56 27.87 -0.60 -5.41
C GLU A 56 26.78 -0.06 -4.48
N VAL A 57 27.10 0.20 -3.21
CA VAL A 57 26.14 0.45 -2.11
C VAL A 57 25.61 1.90 -2.06
N SER A 58 25.86 2.72 -3.08
CA SER A 58 25.28 4.06 -3.13
C SER A 58 23.75 4.00 -3.31
N GLN A 59 23.02 4.01 -2.18
CA GLN A 59 21.57 4.19 -2.05
C GLN A 59 20.67 3.00 -2.41
N ILE A 60 21.13 1.76 -2.22
CA ILE A 60 20.24 0.60 -2.40
C ILE A 60 19.44 0.36 -1.11
N ILE A 61 18.12 0.28 -1.25
CA ILE A 61 17.22 -0.23 -0.21
C ILE A 61 17.14 -1.75 -0.37
N TYR A 62 17.41 -2.49 0.70
CA TYR A 62 17.43 -3.95 0.66
C TYR A 62 16.72 -4.57 1.88
N PRO A 63 16.16 -5.79 1.74
CA PRO A 63 15.62 -6.54 2.85
C PRO A 63 16.72 -7.29 3.61
N LYS A 64 16.56 -7.43 4.92
CA LYS A 64 17.40 -8.26 5.79
C LYS A 64 16.51 -9.01 6.78
N ILE A 65 16.87 -10.24 7.10
CA ILE A 65 16.29 -10.96 8.24
C ILE A 65 17.19 -10.74 9.46
N ASN A 66 16.61 -10.24 10.54
CA ASN A 66 17.33 -10.01 11.78
C ASN A 66 17.53 -11.32 12.57
N PHE A 67 18.37 -11.29 13.60
CA PHE A 67 18.67 -12.47 14.43
C PHE A 67 17.41 -13.08 15.09
N ASP A 68 16.38 -12.27 15.34
CA ASP A 68 15.10 -12.67 15.92
C ASP A 68 14.04 -13.04 14.87
N GLY A 69 14.43 -13.15 13.60
CA GLY A 69 13.56 -13.52 12.48
C GLY A 69 12.71 -12.38 11.93
N LYS A 70 12.83 -11.16 12.46
CA LYS A 70 12.09 -10.01 11.94
C LYS A 70 12.61 -9.58 10.57
N LEU A 71 11.66 -9.19 9.71
CA LEU A 71 11.97 -8.57 8.43
C LEU A 71 12.32 -7.10 8.63
N ILE A 72 13.55 -6.76 8.28
CA ILE A 72 14.12 -5.42 8.35
C ILE A 72 14.28 -4.88 6.93
N LYS A 73 13.88 -3.64 6.73
CA LYS A 73 14.19 -2.86 5.52
C LYS A 73 15.36 -1.94 5.84
N SER A 74 16.44 -2.09 5.11
CA SER A 74 17.70 -1.40 5.37
C SER A 74 18.09 -0.53 4.19
N ILE A 75 18.81 0.55 4.47
CA ILE A 75 19.53 1.35 3.47
C ILE A 75 20.91 1.69 4.02
N SER A 76 21.91 1.68 3.15
CA SER A 76 23.27 2.04 3.47
C SER A 76 23.70 3.24 2.63
N VAL A 77 24.40 4.19 3.26
CA VAL A 77 24.82 5.46 2.66
C VAL A 77 26.27 5.74 3.04
N LEU A 78 27.12 5.91 2.03
CA LEU A 78 28.51 6.30 2.23
C LEU A 78 28.61 7.78 2.60
N LEU A 79 29.26 8.08 3.73
CA LEU A 79 29.49 9.43 4.24
C LEU A 79 30.99 9.75 4.19
N GLU A 80 31.34 10.80 3.44
CA GLU A 80 32.70 11.34 3.34
C GLU A 80 33.77 10.28 2.98
N ASN A 81 33.38 9.19 2.33
CA ASN A 81 34.23 8.02 2.01
C ASN A 81 34.94 7.39 3.22
N LYS A 82 34.48 7.67 4.45
CA LYS A 82 35.10 7.19 5.70
C LYS A 82 34.13 6.39 6.55
N TRP A 83 32.85 6.73 6.46
CA TRP A 83 31.83 6.10 7.27
C TRP A 83 30.71 5.53 6.41
N LEU A 84 30.17 4.39 6.82
CA LEU A 84 28.94 3.85 6.26
C LEU A 84 27.81 4.04 7.27
N LEU A 85 26.82 4.84 6.91
CA LEU A 85 25.57 5.00 7.65
C LEU A 85 24.58 3.93 7.20
N CYS A 86 24.10 3.12 8.13
CA CYS A 86 23.06 2.13 7.91
C CYS A 86 21.81 2.54 8.69
N ILE A 87 20.68 2.68 7.99
CA ILE A 87 19.37 2.91 8.60
C ILE A 87 18.56 1.63 8.43
N ASN A 88 18.15 1.04 9.55
CA ASN A 88 17.43 -0.22 9.62
C ASN A 88 16.02 0.03 10.17
N CYS A 89 14.99 -0.48 9.49
CA CYS A 89 13.59 -0.33 9.90
C CYS A 89 12.90 -1.69 10.04
N ASP A 90 12.36 -1.99 11.23
CA ASP A 90 11.51 -3.16 11.47
C ASP A 90 10.16 -2.97 10.77
N ILE A 91 9.96 -3.69 9.67
CA ILE A 91 8.72 -3.63 8.88
C ILE A 91 7.79 -4.82 9.16
N SER A 92 8.12 -5.66 10.15
CA SER A 92 7.36 -6.88 10.45
C SER A 92 5.92 -6.58 10.90
N VAL A 93 5.68 -5.43 11.54
CA VAL A 93 4.33 -5.00 11.96
C VAL A 93 3.42 -4.73 10.75
N PHE A 94 3.95 -4.13 9.68
CA PHE A 94 3.15 -3.82 8.49
C PHE A 94 2.79 -5.10 7.73
N SER A 95 3.71 -6.05 7.64
CA SER A 95 3.42 -7.37 7.08
C SER A 95 2.33 -8.10 7.89
N LYS A 96 2.36 -8.02 9.22
CA LYS A 96 1.28 -8.58 10.06
C LYS A 96 -0.06 -7.88 9.82
N MET A 97 -0.07 -6.56 9.68
CA MET A 97 -1.30 -5.80 9.37
C MET A 97 -1.88 -6.22 8.02
N GLN A 98 -1.04 -6.42 7.01
CA GLN A 98 -1.47 -6.93 5.71
C GLN A 98 -2.13 -8.30 5.85
N ASN A 99 -1.50 -9.24 6.55
CA ASN A 99 -2.05 -10.60 6.74
C ASN A 99 -3.39 -10.59 7.49
N ILE A 100 -3.53 -9.74 8.51
CA ILE A 100 -4.80 -9.59 9.25
C ILE A 100 -5.88 -9.01 8.34
N SER A 101 -5.52 -8.01 7.52
CA SER A 101 -6.44 -7.43 6.53
C SER A 101 -6.91 -8.49 5.52
N GLU A 102 -5.99 -9.27 4.96
CA GLU A 102 -6.31 -10.35 4.03
C GLU A 102 -7.21 -11.41 4.67
N LEU A 103 -6.94 -11.80 5.92
CA LEU A 103 -7.79 -12.74 6.65
C LEU A 103 -9.20 -12.17 6.87
N LEU A 104 -9.32 -10.91 7.29
CA LEU A 104 -10.61 -10.28 7.54
C LEU A 104 -11.42 -10.09 6.25
N LEU A 105 -10.75 -9.75 5.15
CA LEU A 105 -11.35 -9.55 3.82
C LEU A 105 -11.63 -10.88 3.10
N SER A 106 -11.14 -12.01 3.61
CA SER A 106 -11.42 -13.31 3.02
C SER A 106 -12.90 -13.67 3.22
N VAL A 107 -13.69 -13.51 2.17
CA VAL A 107 -15.10 -13.94 2.12
C VAL A 107 -15.17 -15.29 1.41
N ALA A 108 -15.99 -16.22 1.92
CA ALA A 108 -16.24 -17.48 1.25
C ALA A 108 -16.73 -17.22 -0.19
N SER A 109 -16.13 -17.92 -1.16
CA SER A 109 -16.29 -17.68 -2.60
C SER A 109 -17.70 -17.94 -3.15
N SER A 110 -18.63 -18.46 -2.35
CA SER A 110 -20.01 -18.67 -2.74
C SER A 110 -20.97 -17.83 -1.88
N GLN A 111 -21.54 -16.78 -2.48
CA GLN A 111 -22.76 -16.18 -1.95
C GLN A 111 -23.84 -17.28 -1.86
N PRO A 112 -24.54 -17.44 -0.73
CA PRO A 112 -25.66 -18.36 -0.62
C PRO A 112 -26.78 -17.89 -1.55
N ARG A 113 -26.87 -18.50 -2.75
CA ARG A 113 -27.84 -18.14 -3.80
C ARG A 113 -29.28 -18.07 -3.27
N SER A 114 -29.63 -18.88 -2.27
CA SER A 114 -30.96 -18.91 -1.65
C SER A 114 -31.38 -17.60 -0.97
N LEU A 115 -30.44 -16.76 -0.53
CA LEU A 115 -30.75 -15.45 0.08
C LEU A 115 -30.96 -14.33 -0.94
N PHE A 116 -30.55 -14.53 -2.21
CA PHE A 116 -30.45 -13.47 -3.22
C PHE A 116 -31.16 -13.77 -4.55
N VAL A 117 -31.99 -14.83 -4.62
CA VAL A 117 -32.62 -15.31 -5.87
C VAL A 117 -33.38 -14.20 -6.62
N ASN A 118 -33.94 -13.22 -5.91
CA ASN A 118 -34.82 -12.19 -6.47
C ASN A 118 -34.32 -10.74 -6.29
N ASP A 119 -33.07 -10.53 -5.85
CA ASP A 119 -32.55 -9.17 -5.67
C ASP A 119 -31.82 -8.67 -6.93
N TRP A 120 -32.58 -8.04 -7.82
CA TRP A 120 -32.03 -7.38 -9.00
C TRP A 120 -31.20 -6.14 -8.65
N GLN A 121 -31.38 -5.53 -7.48
CA GLN A 121 -30.59 -4.40 -7.03
C GLN A 121 -29.19 -4.87 -6.63
N GLU A 122 -29.07 -6.01 -5.94
CA GLU A 122 -27.79 -6.64 -5.61
C GLU A 122 -27.00 -7.00 -6.88
N LYS A 123 -27.65 -7.57 -7.90
CA LYS A 123 -27.00 -7.84 -9.21
C LYS A 123 -26.48 -6.55 -9.85
N LEU A 124 -27.23 -5.47 -9.74
CA LEU A 124 -26.84 -4.16 -10.24
C LEU A 124 -25.67 -3.59 -9.43
N HIS A 125 -25.65 -3.75 -8.11
CA HIS A 125 -24.53 -3.35 -7.24
C HIS A 125 -23.25 -4.11 -7.56
N LEU A 126 -23.33 -5.44 -7.71
CA LEU A 126 -22.19 -6.26 -8.12
C LEU A 126 -21.66 -5.79 -9.47
N THR A 127 -22.53 -5.50 -10.43
CA THR A 127 -22.13 -4.99 -11.75
C THR A 127 -21.45 -3.63 -11.66
N ILE A 128 -21.96 -2.71 -10.82
CA ILE A 128 -21.32 -1.42 -10.58
C ILE A 128 -19.95 -1.62 -9.93
N HIS A 129 -19.86 -2.46 -8.90
CA HIS A 129 -18.61 -2.76 -8.19
C HIS A 129 -17.54 -3.28 -9.16
N ASP A 130 -17.89 -4.26 -9.99
CA ASP A 130 -17.02 -4.84 -11.02
C ASP A 130 -16.54 -3.80 -12.03
N TYR A 131 -17.42 -2.90 -12.48
CA TYR A 131 -17.07 -1.83 -13.41
C TYR A 131 -16.08 -0.85 -12.77
N LEU A 132 -16.32 -0.43 -11.53
CA LEU A 132 -15.46 0.50 -10.81
C LEU A 132 -14.05 -0.09 -10.62
N GLN A 133 -13.95 -1.34 -10.19
CA GLN A 133 -12.66 -2.03 -10.05
C GLN A 133 -11.91 -2.13 -11.38
N LYS A 134 -12.58 -2.57 -12.46
CA LYS A 134 -11.95 -2.72 -13.78
C LYS A 134 -11.42 -1.42 -14.36
N ASN A 135 -12.00 -0.28 -13.98
CA ASN A 135 -11.62 1.04 -14.49
C ASN A 135 -10.83 1.88 -13.47
N ASN A 136 -10.44 1.32 -12.32
CA ASN A 136 -9.78 2.05 -11.23
C ASN A 136 -10.52 3.32 -10.79
N LEU A 137 -11.85 3.25 -10.74
CA LEU A 137 -12.73 4.35 -10.35
C LEU A 137 -13.20 4.18 -8.90
N SER A 138 -13.42 5.31 -8.21
CA SER A 138 -14.12 5.35 -6.93
C SER A 138 -15.53 5.89 -7.12
N PHE A 139 -16.52 5.25 -6.51
CA PHE A 139 -17.92 5.67 -6.62
C PHE A 139 -18.13 7.12 -6.15
N GLU A 140 -17.42 7.53 -5.11
CA GLU A 140 -17.49 8.89 -4.53
C GLU A 140 -16.94 9.97 -5.47
N ASN A 141 -16.04 9.60 -6.38
CA ASN A 141 -15.31 10.52 -7.25
C ASN A 141 -15.70 10.41 -8.73
N LEU A 142 -16.87 9.85 -9.04
CA LEU A 142 -17.32 9.71 -10.42
C LEU A 142 -17.62 11.08 -11.06
N HIS A 143 -16.91 11.43 -12.11
CA HIS A 143 -17.21 12.58 -12.94
C HIS A 143 -18.41 12.32 -13.86
N SER A 144 -18.96 13.38 -14.45
CA SER A 144 -20.11 13.28 -15.37
C SER A 144 -19.85 12.34 -16.56
N SER A 145 -18.61 12.26 -17.05
CA SER A 145 -18.18 11.30 -18.07
C SER A 145 -18.29 9.86 -17.56
N ASP A 146 -17.79 9.61 -16.35
CA ASP A 146 -17.72 8.28 -15.76
C ASP A 146 -19.12 7.76 -15.43
N LYS A 147 -19.98 8.64 -14.91
CA LYS A 147 -21.41 8.35 -14.69
C LYS A 147 -22.12 8.01 -16.00
N LYS A 148 -21.82 8.73 -17.08
CA LYS A 148 -22.37 8.44 -18.41
C LYS A 148 -21.92 7.07 -18.89
N ASP A 149 -20.63 6.78 -18.83
CA ASP A 149 -20.10 5.51 -19.33
C ASP A 149 -20.50 4.31 -18.47
N LEU A 150 -20.68 4.49 -17.16
CA LEU A 150 -21.29 3.49 -16.28
C LEU A 150 -22.76 3.21 -16.66
N VAL A 151 -23.57 4.24 -16.93
CA VAL A 151 -24.97 4.05 -17.39
C VAL A 151 -25.01 3.27 -18.71
N LYS A 152 -24.08 3.56 -19.63
CA LYS A 152 -23.95 2.81 -20.88
C LYS A 152 -23.55 1.35 -20.65
N TYR A 153 -22.61 1.10 -19.75
CA TYR A 153 -22.17 -0.24 -19.38
C TYR A 153 -23.32 -1.07 -18.79
N LEU A 154 -24.10 -0.49 -17.88
CA LEU A 154 -25.29 -1.11 -17.31
C LEU A 154 -26.35 -1.42 -18.39
N LEU A 155 -26.49 -0.58 -19.42
CA LEU A 155 -27.40 -0.82 -20.54
C LEU A 155 -26.96 -2.01 -21.38
N ALA A 156 -25.67 -2.11 -21.71
CA ALA A 156 -25.13 -3.22 -22.49
C ALA A 156 -25.35 -4.59 -21.80
N LEU A 157 -25.38 -4.61 -20.47
CA LEU A 157 -25.63 -5.81 -19.67
C LEU A 157 -27.13 -6.08 -19.41
N GLY A 158 -28.03 -5.27 -19.96
CA GLY A 158 -29.47 -5.47 -19.82
C GLY A 158 -30.04 -5.09 -18.45
N ALA A 159 -29.32 -4.31 -17.63
CA ALA A 159 -29.76 -3.92 -16.28
C ALA A 159 -31.07 -3.11 -16.28
N PHE A 160 -31.40 -2.44 -17.39
CA PHE A 160 -32.63 -1.63 -17.54
C PHE A 160 -33.86 -2.42 -18.01
N ASN A 161 -33.78 -3.76 -18.12
CA ASN A 161 -34.96 -4.59 -18.38
C ASN A 161 -35.93 -4.62 -17.18
N GLU A 162 -35.44 -4.28 -15.99
CA GLU A 162 -36.25 -4.14 -14.79
C GLU A 162 -36.97 -2.79 -14.74
N LYS A 163 -38.29 -2.81 -14.47
CA LYS A 163 -39.16 -1.62 -14.57
C LYS A 163 -38.72 -0.43 -13.72
N LYS A 164 -37.99 -0.67 -12.61
CA LYS A 164 -37.53 0.37 -11.67
C LYS A 164 -36.03 0.66 -11.75
N ALA A 165 -35.30 0.02 -12.66
CA ALA A 165 -33.85 0.18 -12.75
C ALA A 165 -33.43 1.61 -13.13
N ALA A 166 -34.13 2.26 -14.06
CA ALA A 166 -33.81 3.62 -14.47
C ALA A 166 -33.93 4.64 -13.33
N ASP A 167 -35.01 4.55 -12.54
CA ASP A 167 -35.23 5.42 -11.38
C ASP A 167 -34.20 5.13 -10.27
N TYR A 168 -33.85 3.86 -10.09
CA TYR A 168 -32.85 3.44 -9.12
C TYR A 168 -31.45 3.93 -9.47
N VAL A 169 -31.02 3.74 -10.73
CA VAL A 169 -29.73 4.21 -11.24
C VAL A 169 -29.62 5.73 -11.18
N ALA A 170 -30.70 6.44 -11.51
CA ALA A 170 -30.77 7.90 -11.37
C ALA A 170 -30.52 8.32 -9.91
N LYS A 171 -31.16 7.64 -8.95
CA LYS A 171 -31.01 7.93 -7.53
C LYS A 171 -29.59 7.65 -7.02
N ILE A 172 -29.01 6.49 -7.33
CA ILE A 172 -27.69 6.11 -6.78
C ILE A 172 -26.55 6.93 -7.37
N LEU A 173 -26.64 7.32 -8.65
CA LEU A 173 -25.60 8.12 -9.33
C LEU A 173 -25.78 9.63 -9.14
N ASP A 174 -26.78 10.05 -8.36
CA ASP A 174 -27.18 11.44 -8.20
C ASP A 174 -27.39 12.15 -9.56
N LEU A 175 -28.18 11.50 -10.41
CA LEU A 175 -28.55 11.98 -11.74
C LEU A 175 -30.05 12.27 -11.80
N GLY A 176 -30.42 13.29 -12.57
CA GLY A 176 -31.81 13.46 -12.98
C GLY A 176 -32.28 12.28 -13.83
N ARG A 177 -33.52 11.82 -13.63
CA ARG A 177 -34.13 10.75 -14.47
C ARG A 177 -34.02 11.06 -15.97
N ALA A 178 -34.28 12.31 -16.35
CA ALA A 178 -34.15 12.77 -17.74
C ALA A 178 -32.73 12.60 -18.29
N THR A 179 -31.70 12.80 -17.46
CA THR A 179 -30.29 12.61 -17.85
C THR A 179 -29.97 11.15 -18.11
N VAL A 180 -30.49 10.23 -17.28
CA VAL A 180 -30.34 8.78 -17.52
C VAL A 180 -31.01 8.40 -18.85
N PHE A 181 -32.26 8.81 -19.09
CA PHE A 181 -32.95 8.52 -20.36
C PHE A 181 -32.25 9.15 -21.57
N LYS A 182 -31.64 10.34 -21.41
CA LYS A 182 -30.82 10.96 -22.46
C LYS A 182 -29.64 10.05 -22.83
N TYR A 183 -28.89 9.55 -21.83
CA TYR A 183 -27.76 8.65 -22.07
C TYR A 183 -28.20 7.32 -22.70
N LEU A 184 -29.35 6.78 -22.29
CA LEU A 184 -29.91 5.56 -22.89
C LEU A 184 -30.30 5.76 -24.36
N LYS A 185 -30.78 6.96 -24.72
CA LYS A 185 -31.19 7.28 -26.10
C LYS A 185 -30.01 7.51 -27.04
N GLU A 186 -28.88 8.02 -26.53
CA GLU A 186 -27.66 8.22 -27.33
C GLU A 186 -27.01 6.91 -27.82
N LEU A 187 -27.46 5.75 -27.31
CA LEU A 187 -26.97 4.42 -27.69
C LEU A 187 -27.96 3.58 -28.51
N ARG A 188 -29.17 4.09 -28.75
CA ARG A 188 -30.19 3.43 -29.59
C ARG A 188 -30.21 4.07 -30.97
#